data_AF-A0A522IS48-F1
#
_entry.id   AF-A0A522IS48-F1
#
_cell.length_a   1.000
_cell.length_b   1.000
_cell.length_c   1.000
_cell.angle_alpha   90.00
_cell.angle_beta   90.00
_cell.angle_gamma   90.00
#
_symmetry.space_group_name_H-M   'P 1'
#
loop_
_entity.id
_entity.type
_entity.pdbx_description
1 polymer ?
#
loop_
_entity_poly.entity_id
_entity_poly.type
_entity_poly.pdbx_seq_one_letter_code
_entity_poly.pdbx_strand_id
1 'polypeptide(L)'
;MTQCVVCESHAVDNYKKIDNVAFYTCRGCGSLFADPGFLRAMEEDSASNYNDAYWKMELCAARERSYGSSLQRVAETFFYCRLPITRFVDIGSGPGYLLDALAAALPDAANMFFGVELFPPESAFRSKHPNYKLCPLAEIGQKFEAGVCIEVIEHLTPSMLDTLAKQIAQTSAPGAIYLINSGQPEYVLTEDPGYLDPHGRGHVMSYSIEAVRLIFEPHGFTIIPLPGRHWAFLVEYQSEFITKEPIEQLEARIWSPVPENVATLRDGGGGPLMYCAGLDTARCYLEHATVIQRTAWARSLQAEIDRLELERVNGVSTNELPLEMDRSIDHAGLLGRARRWVQRHTS
;
A
#
# COMPACT_ATOMS: atom_id res chain seq x y z
N MET A 1 2.85 16.26 -28.53
CA MET A 1 3.13 14.93 -27.95
C MET A 1 2.75 15.00 -26.49
N THR A 2 2.01 14.03 -25.97
CA THR A 2 1.65 13.97 -24.55
C THR A 2 2.87 13.59 -23.72
N GLN A 3 3.03 14.21 -22.54
CA GLN A 3 4.10 13.93 -21.59
C GLN A 3 3.48 13.35 -20.31
N CYS A 4 4.19 12.45 -19.64
CA CYS A 4 3.73 11.92 -18.37
C CYS A 4 3.64 13.03 -17.31
N VAL A 5 2.51 13.11 -16.61
CA VAL A 5 2.26 14.11 -15.56
C VAL A 5 3.02 13.84 -14.26
N VAL A 6 3.66 12.68 -14.12
CA VAL A 6 4.44 12.30 -12.92
C VAL A 6 5.94 12.37 -13.18
N CYS A 7 6.44 11.61 -14.16
CA CYS A 7 7.89 11.48 -14.40
C CYS A 7 8.40 12.26 -15.61
N GLU A 8 7.55 13.09 -16.23
CA GLU A 8 7.91 13.93 -17.36
C GLU A 8 8.41 13.17 -18.62
N SER A 9 8.31 11.84 -18.66
CA SER A 9 8.72 11.05 -19.81
C SER A 9 7.80 11.29 -21.03
N HIS A 10 8.39 11.34 -22.22
CA HIS A 10 7.67 11.35 -23.50
C HIS A 10 7.30 9.94 -23.99
N ALA A 11 7.72 8.88 -23.30
CA ALA A 11 7.37 7.50 -23.63
C ALA A 11 5.95 7.18 -23.14
N VAL A 12 4.95 7.78 -23.78
CA VAL A 12 3.54 7.70 -23.40
C VAL A 12 2.74 7.07 -24.53
N ASP A 13 1.97 6.05 -24.20
CA ASP A 13 1.05 5.35 -25.10
C ASP A 13 -0.41 5.70 -24.78
N ASN A 14 -1.27 5.68 -25.80
CA ASN A 14 -2.71 5.73 -25.57
C ASN A 14 -3.17 4.45 -24.87
N TYR A 15 -3.96 4.59 -23.80
CA TYR A 15 -4.59 3.45 -23.14
C TYR A 15 -6.04 3.27 -23.61
N LYS A 16 -6.93 4.18 -23.21
CA LYS A 16 -8.37 4.10 -23.48
C LYS A 16 -9.00 5.49 -23.41
N LYS A 17 -10.17 5.68 -24.03
CA LYS A 17 -11.04 6.84 -23.79
C LYS A 17 -12.20 6.42 -22.90
N ILE A 18 -12.39 7.09 -21.76
CA ILE A 18 -13.39 6.76 -20.73
C ILE A 18 -14.15 8.05 -20.42
N ASP A 19 -15.48 8.02 -20.50
CA ASP A 19 -16.35 9.18 -20.29
C ASP A 19 -15.92 10.45 -21.05
N ASN A 20 -15.48 10.25 -22.28
CA ASN A 20 -14.89 11.28 -23.15
C ASN A 20 -13.52 11.85 -22.75
N VAL A 21 -12.91 11.38 -21.67
CA VAL A 21 -11.55 11.71 -21.26
C VAL A 21 -10.57 10.67 -21.81
N ALA A 22 -9.49 11.13 -22.44
CA ALA A 22 -8.42 10.23 -22.88
C ALA A 22 -7.54 9.82 -21.69
N PHE A 23 -7.16 8.55 -21.64
CA PHE A 23 -6.21 8.01 -20.67
C PHE A 23 -4.98 7.47 -21.39
N TYR A 24 -3.86 7.54 -20.69
CA TYR A 24 -2.54 7.23 -21.21
C TYR A 24 -1.78 6.30 -20.26
N THR A 25 -0.89 5.47 -20.81
CA THR A 25 0.09 4.67 -20.06
C THR A 25 1.47 5.28 -20.23
N CYS A 26 2.18 5.55 -19.14
CA CYS A 26 3.58 5.95 -19.21
C CYS A 26 4.50 4.73 -19.14
N ARG A 27 5.40 4.56 -20.11
CA ARG A 27 6.48 3.55 -20.05
C ARG A 27 7.66 3.96 -19.16
N GLY A 28 7.75 5.23 -18.79
CA GLY A 28 8.80 5.76 -17.92
C GLY A 28 8.59 5.36 -16.45
N CYS A 29 7.43 5.70 -15.87
CA CYS A 29 7.11 5.30 -14.49
C CYS A 29 6.11 4.14 -14.40
N GLY A 30 5.38 3.80 -15.46
CA GLY A 30 4.38 2.73 -15.44
C GLY A 30 2.94 3.17 -15.11
N SER A 31 2.70 4.42 -14.69
CA SER A 31 1.36 4.89 -14.30
C SER A 31 0.38 4.99 -15.46
N LEU A 32 -0.92 4.86 -15.13
CA LEU A 32 -2.03 5.27 -15.99
C LEU A 32 -2.56 6.63 -15.51
N PHE A 33 -2.87 7.53 -16.43
CA PHE A 33 -3.31 8.89 -16.09
C PHE A 33 -4.28 9.45 -17.13
N ALA A 34 -5.24 10.25 -16.66
CA ALA A 34 -6.14 11.02 -17.50
C ALA A 34 -5.41 12.11 -18.30
N ASP A 35 -6.08 12.66 -19.30
CA ASP A 35 -5.54 13.73 -20.14
C ASP A 35 -4.98 14.89 -19.32
N PRO A 36 -3.76 15.39 -19.61
CA PRO A 36 -3.18 16.49 -18.84
C PRO A 36 -4.01 17.78 -18.84
N GLY A 37 -4.79 18.04 -19.89
CA GLY A 37 -5.73 19.16 -19.92
C GLY A 37 -6.87 18.97 -18.94
N PHE A 38 -7.41 17.75 -18.84
CA PHE A 38 -8.42 17.38 -17.84
C PHE A 38 -7.89 17.52 -16.41
N LEU A 39 -6.68 17.00 -16.14
CA LEU A 39 -6.06 17.09 -14.81
C LEU A 39 -5.81 18.55 -14.38
N ARG A 40 -5.34 19.42 -15.28
CA ARG A 40 -5.21 20.86 -14.99
C ARG A 40 -6.55 21.52 -14.67
N ALA A 41 -7.61 21.15 -15.42
CA ALA A 41 -8.95 21.68 -15.16
C ALA A 41 -9.47 21.28 -13.76
N MET A 42 -9.10 20.10 -13.26
CA MET A 42 -9.39 19.68 -11.88
C MET A 42 -8.63 20.51 -10.84
N GLU A 43 -7.35 20.81 -11.08
CA GLU A 43 -6.55 21.66 -10.19
C GLU A 43 -7.09 23.09 -10.09
N GLU A 44 -7.73 23.58 -11.15
CA GLU A 44 -8.39 24.88 -11.23
C GLU A 44 -9.85 24.84 -10.69
N ASP A 45 -10.30 23.72 -10.12
CA ASP A 45 -11.67 23.48 -9.61
C ASP A 45 -12.78 23.66 -10.67
N SER A 46 -12.43 23.56 -11.95
CA SER A 46 -13.37 23.70 -13.08
C SER A 46 -13.98 22.37 -13.53
N ALA A 47 -13.51 21.25 -12.96
CA ALA A 47 -13.94 19.88 -13.26
C ALA A 47 -14.19 19.06 -11.98
N SER A 48 -14.80 19.67 -10.95
CA SER A 48 -15.03 19.01 -9.66
C SER A 48 -15.96 17.79 -9.76
N ASN A 49 -15.56 16.70 -9.11
CA ASN A 49 -16.25 15.40 -9.13
C ASN A 49 -17.13 15.14 -7.88
N TYR A 50 -17.12 16.03 -6.88
CA TYR A 50 -17.83 15.85 -5.60
C TYR A 50 -19.28 16.35 -5.65
N ASN A 51 -20.09 15.83 -6.57
CA ASN A 51 -21.52 16.18 -6.66
C ASN A 51 -22.42 15.26 -5.79
N ASP A 52 -23.71 15.56 -5.71
CA ASP A 52 -24.67 14.79 -4.92
C ASP A 52 -24.77 13.31 -5.36
N ALA A 53 -24.58 13.03 -6.65
CA ALA A 53 -24.61 11.68 -7.18
C ALA A 53 -23.38 10.87 -6.76
N TYR A 54 -22.20 11.50 -6.76
CA TYR A 54 -20.96 10.94 -6.19
C TYR A 54 -21.20 10.57 -4.73
N TRP A 55 -21.66 11.51 -3.90
CA TRP A 55 -21.86 11.27 -2.47
C TRP A 55 -22.91 10.20 -2.19
N LYS A 56 -23.97 10.10 -3.00
CA LYS A 56 -24.98 9.05 -2.84
C LYS A 56 -24.38 7.65 -3.01
N MET A 57 -23.51 7.45 -4.01
CA MET A 57 -22.83 6.18 -4.22
C MET A 57 -21.77 5.96 -3.13
N GLU A 58 -20.96 6.97 -2.85
CA GLU A 58 -19.84 6.88 -1.93
C GLU A 58 -20.29 6.64 -0.49
N LEU A 59 -21.40 7.24 -0.04
CA LEU A 59 -21.94 6.97 1.30
C LEU A 59 -22.38 5.50 1.47
N CYS A 60 -22.88 4.87 0.41
CA CYS A 60 -23.25 3.45 0.45
C CYS A 60 -21.99 2.58 0.53
N ALA A 61 -21.03 2.83 -0.37
CA ALA A 61 -19.79 2.07 -0.44
C ALA A 61 -18.92 2.25 0.82
N ALA A 62 -18.82 3.48 1.35
CA ALA A 62 -18.10 3.78 2.59
C ALA A 62 -18.68 3.01 3.78
N ARG A 63 -20.01 2.86 3.90
CA ARG A 63 -20.61 2.06 4.98
C ARG A 63 -20.23 0.59 4.90
N GLU A 64 -20.29 0.01 3.71
CA GLU A 64 -19.95 -1.39 3.48
C GLU A 64 -18.46 -1.65 3.79
N ARG A 65 -17.56 -0.82 3.25
CA ARG A 65 -16.11 -0.96 3.47
C ARG A 65 -15.72 -0.74 4.93
N SER A 66 -16.37 0.19 5.63
CA SER A 66 -16.04 0.55 7.02
C SER A 66 -16.20 -0.61 8.01
N TYR A 67 -17.11 -1.56 7.76
CA TYR A 67 -17.26 -2.77 8.59
C TYR A 67 -16.64 -4.03 7.95
N GLY A 68 -15.96 -3.87 6.82
CA GLY A 68 -15.37 -4.95 6.03
C GLY A 68 -13.88 -4.72 5.77
N SER A 69 -13.53 -4.48 4.51
CA SER A 69 -12.14 -4.39 4.05
C SER A 69 -11.33 -3.29 4.74
N SER A 70 -11.93 -2.14 5.06
CA SER A 70 -11.20 -1.03 5.70
C SER A 70 -10.70 -1.38 7.11
N LEU A 71 -11.49 -2.11 7.90
CA LEU A 71 -11.04 -2.61 9.21
C LEU A 71 -9.86 -3.59 9.07
N GLN A 72 -9.89 -4.42 8.03
CA GLN A 72 -8.77 -5.33 7.74
C GLN A 72 -7.51 -4.54 7.40
N ARG A 73 -7.60 -3.51 6.57
CA ARG A 73 -6.45 -2.63 6.25
C ARG A 73 -5.88 -1.94 7.48
N VAL A 74 -6.73 -1.47 8.39
CA VAL A 74 -6.29 -0.92 9.68
C VAL A 74 -5.56 -2.00 10.49
N ALA A 75 -6.16 -3.17 10.67
CA ALA A 75 -5.56 -4.26 11.44
C ALA A 75 -4.22 -4.74 10.84
N GLU A 76 -4.11 -4.85 9.52
CA GLU A 76 -2.85 -5.14 8.82
C GLU A 76 -1.77 -4.11 9.14
N THR A 77 -2.14 -2.82 9.14
CA THR A 77 -1.20 -1.72 9.43
C THR A 77 -0.60 -1.84 10.83
N PHE A 78 -1.36 -2.35 11.81
CA PHE A 78 -0.84 -2.65 13.15
C PHE A 78 0.23 -3.75 13.14
N PHE A 79 0.10 -4.77 12.29
CA PHE A 79 1.13 -5.80 12.10
C PHE A 79 2.35 -5.27 11.35
N TYR A 80 2.16 -4.33 10.42
CA TYR A 80 3.28 -3.71 9.69
C TYR A 80 4.02 -2.67 10.53
N CYS A 81 3.37 -2.02 11.48
CA CYS A 81 3.98 -0.97 12.28
C CYS A 81 5.03 -1.50 13.26
N ARG A 82 6.16 -0.80 13.33
CA ARG A 82 7.28 -1.09 14.23
C ARG A 82 7.28 -0.24 15.49
N LEU A 83 6.37 0.72 15.56
CA LEU A 83 6.15 1.57 16.72
C LEU A 83 4.92 1.05 17.47
N PRO A 84 4.88 1.21 18.81
CA PRO A 84 3.62 1.19 19.55
C PRO A 84 2.69 2.27 18.99
N ILE A 85 1.55 1.88 18.47
CA ILE A 85 0.56 2.81 17.92
C ILE A 85 -0.23 3.40 19.08
N THR A 86 -0.15 4.71 19.24
CA THR A 86 -0.94 5.47 20.23
C THR A 86 -1.88 6.47 19.59
N ARG A 87 -1.60 6.86 18.34
CA ARG A 87 -2.45 7.64 17.46
C ARG A 87 -2.41 7.08 16.04
N PHE A 88 -3.60 6.87 15.49
CA PHE A 88 -3.81 6.32 14.17
C PHE A 88 -4.72 7.24 13.35
N VAL A 89 -4.38 7.50 12.09
CA VAL A 89 -5.18 8.38 11.21
C VAL A 89 -5.74 7.66 9.99
N ASP A 90 -7.02 7.89 9.72
CA ASP A 90 -7.70 7.62 8.45
C ASP A 90 -7.71 8.92 7.62
N ILE A 91 -6.91 8.94 6.56
CA ILE A 91 -6.66 10.11 5.71
C ILE A 91 -7.62 10.07 4.52
N GLY A 92 -8.42 11.14 4.36
CA GLY A 92 -9.52 11.14 3.38
C GLY A 92 -10.68 10.28 3.86
N SER A 93 -11.04 10.43 5.14
CA SER A 93 -12.00 9.54 5.84
C SER A 93 -13.44 9.60 5.33
N GLY A 94 -13.74 10.48 4.38
CA GLY A 94 -15.07 10.71 3.82
C GLY A 94 -16.07 11.04 4.93
N PRO A 95 -17.16 10.27 5.10
CA PRO A 95 -18.12 10.48 6.18
C PRO A 95 -17.55 10.15 7.59
N GLY A 96 -16.39 9.51 7.71
CA GLY A 96 -15.84 9.07 8.99
C GLY A 96 -16.43 7.75 9.51
N TYR A 97 -17.09 6.96 8.67
CA TYR A 97 -17.69 5.69 9.09
C TYR A 97 -16.67 4.64 9.53
N LEU A 98 -15.44 4.66 9.00
CA LEU A 98 -14.37 3.78 9.48
C LEU A 98 -14.00 4.11 10.92
N LEU A 99 -13.95 5.40 11.26
CA LEU A 99 -13.72 5.84 12.64
C LEU A 99 -14.81 5.34 13.60
N ASP A 100 -16.08 5.42 13.18
CA ASP A 100 -17.21 4.88 13.96
C ASP A 100 -17.11 3.35 14.11
N ALA A 101 -16.74 2.64 13.04
CA ALA A 101 -16.57 1.19 13.07
C ALA A 101 -15.40 0.75 13.98
N LEU A 102 -14.28 1.49 13.96
CA LEU A 102 -13.14 1.26 14.85
C LEU A 102 -13.51 1.50 16.32
N ALA A 103 -14.22 2.58 16.62
CA ALA A 103 -14.70 2.85 17.97
C ALA A 103 -15.67 1.77 18.48
N ALA A 104 -16.47 1.16 17.58
CA ALA A 104 -17.34 0.04 17.93
C ALA A 104 -16.57 -1.29 18.11
N ALA A 105 -15.58 -1.57 17.27
CA ALA A 105 -14.80 -2.81 17.31
C ALA A 105 -13.79 -2.83 18.47
N LEU A 106 -13.15 -1.69 18.73
CA LEU A 106 -12.06 -1.52 19.70
C LEU A 106 -12.39 -0.35 20.66
N PRO A 107 -13.43 -0.47 21.50
CA PRO A 107 -13.94 0.64 22.32
C PRO A 107 -12.89 1.18 23.30
N ASP A 108 -12.03 0.32 23.85
CA ASP A 108 -10.97 0.72 24.79
C ASP A 108 -9.87 1.54 24.11
N ALA A 109 -9.74 1.43 22.79
CA ALA A 109 -8.79 2.17 21.97
C ALA A 109 -9.46 3.26 21.12
N ALA A 110 -10.76 3.55 21.28
CA ALA A 110 -11.49 4.47 20.40
C ALA A 110 -10.83 5.86 20.26
N ASN A 111 -10.26 6.38 21.35
CA ASN A 111 -9.58 7.68 21.36
C ASN A 111 -8.24 7.70 20.60
N MET A 112 -7.69 6.54 20.23
CA MET A 112 -6.49 6.40 19.40
C MET A 112 -6.74 6.83 17.95
N PHE A 113 -7.96 6.65 17.45
CA PHE A 113 -8.27 6.78 16.04
C PHE A 113 -8.76 8.19 15.70
N PHE A 114 -8.32 8.68 14.54
CA PHE A 114 -8.68 9.97 13.97
C PHE A 114 -9.13 9.77 12.53
N GLY A 115 -10.18 10.48 12.14
CA GLY A 115 -10.61 10.58 10.74
C GLY A 115 -10.42 12.00 10.29
N VAL A 116 -9.71 12.22 9.19
CA VAL A 116 -9.44 13.54 8.63
C VAL A 116 -10.05 13.63 7.24
N GLU A 117 -10.87 14.64 7.02
CA GLU A 117 -11.52 14.89 5.74
C GLU A 117 -11.46 16.38 5.38
N LEU A 118 -11.04 16.67 4.15
CA LEU A 118 -10.96 18.03 3.62
C LEU A 118 -12.25 18.42 2.88
N PHE A 119 -12.87 17.47 2.19
CA PHE A 119 -14.06 17.63 1.39
C PHE A 119 -15.17 16.68 1.91
N PRO A 120 -15.81 16.99 3.05
CA PRO A 120 -16.77 16.07 3.67
C PRO A 120 -18.13 16.08 2.96
N PRO A 121 -18.94 15.01 3.09
CA PRO A 121 -20.35 15.00 2.66
C PRO A 121 -21.18 16.00 3.49
N GLU A 122 -22.48 16.14 3.25
CA GLU A 122 -23.35 16.95 4.11
C GLU A 122 -23.28 16.55 5.59
N SER A 123 -23.46 17.51 6.50
CA SER A 123 -23.30 17.30 7.95
C SER A 123 -24.16 16.18 8.54
N ALA A 124 -25.29 15.86 7.92
CA ALA A 124 -26.18 14.78 8.37
C ALA A 124 -25.57 13.38 8.21
N PHE A 125 -24.59 13.21 7.32
CA PHE A 125 -23.95 11.92 7.02
C PHE A 125 -22.56 11.78 7.65
N ARG A 126 -22.10 12.78 8.39
CA ARG A 126 -20.78 12.77 9.03
C ARG A 126 -20.82 12.03 10.36
N SER A 127 -19.71 11.38 10.69
CA SER A 127 -19.43 10.87 12.02
C SER A 127 -19.56 11.99 13.05
N LYS A 128 -20.06 11.64 14.23
CA LYS A 128 -20.14 12.52 15.39
C LYS A 128 -18.98 12.30 16.36
N HIS A 129 -18.03 11.42 16.00
CA HIS A 129 -16.89 11.11 16.84
C HIS A 129 -16.03 12.37 17.06
N PRO A 130 -15.57 12.66 18.29
CA PRO A 130 -14.80 13.89 18.57
C PRO A 130 -13.47 13.96 17.81
N ASN A 131 -12.93 12.82 17.37
CA ASN A 131 -11.72 12.75 16.55
C ASN A 131 -11.97 12.77 15.03
N TYR A 132 -13.20 13.02 14.58
CA TYR A 132 -13.48 13.34 13.18
C TYR A 132 -13.18 14.83 12.94
N LYS A 133 -12.17 15.12 12.11
CA LYS A 133 -11.62 16.47 11.90
C LYS A 133 -11.83 16.91 10.45
N LEU A 134 -12.42 18.10 10.32
CA LEU A 134 -12.67 18.76 9.03
C LEU A 134 -11.59 19.81 8.79
N CYS A 135 -10.44 19.39 8.29
CA CYS A 135 -9.28 20.25 8.07
C CYS A 135 -8.27 19.58 7.14
N PRO A 136 -7.32 20.35 6.56
CA PRO A 136 -6.11 19.79 6.01
C PRO A 136 -5.37 18.96 7.07
N LEU A 137 -4.70 17.89 6.66
CA LEU A 137 -4.02 16.99 7.59
C LEU A 137 -2.95 17.72 8.41
N ALA A 138 -2.22 18.67 7.80
CA ALA A 138 -1.21 19.48 8.49
C ALA A 138 -1.76 20.32 9.66
N GLU A 139 -3.06 20.60 9.70
CA GLU A 139 -3.67 21.48 10.71
C GLU A 139 -4.21 20.73 11.93
N ILE A 140 -4.18 19.39 11.92
CA ILE A 140 -4.73 18.58 13.03
C ILE A 140 -3.97 18.76 14.36
N GLY A 141 -2.73 19.26 14.31
CA GLY A 141 -1.91 19.49 15.50
C GLY A 141 -1.49 18.20 16.23
N GLN A 142 -1.53 17.05 15.55
CA GLN A 142 -1.16 15.75 16.08
C GLN A 142 -0.01 15.14 15.28
N LYS A 143 0.69 14.19 15.92
CA LYS A 143 1.63 13.28 15.26
C LYS A 143 1.03 11.88 15.24
N PHE A 144 1.26 11.12 14.18
CA PHE A 144 0.74 9.77 14.03
C PHE A 144 1.87 8.77 13.88
N GLU A 145 1.70 7.60 14.47
CA GLU A 145 2.62 6.47 14.34
C GLU A 145 2.16 5.51 13.24
N ALA A 146 0.87 5.55 12.89
CA ALA A 146 0.33 4.78 11.79
C ALA A 146 -0.89 5.45 11.16
N GLY A 147 -1.26 5.00 9.96
CA GLY A 147 -2.53 5.38 9.37
C GLY A 147 -2.87 4.59 8.12
N VAL A 148 -4.04 4.89 7.57
CA VAL A 148 -4.49 4.40 6.28
C VAL A 148 -4.92 5.57 5.40
N CYS A 149 -4.81 5.39 4.09
CA CYS A 149 -5.34 6.28 3.07
C CYS A 149 -6.01 5.38 2.05
N ILE A 150 -7.34 5.27 2.13
CA ILE A 150 -8.13 4.24 1.44
C ILE A 150 -9.00 4.89 0.38
N GLU A 151 -8.75 4.54 -0.88
CA GLU A 151 -9.45 5.07 -2.06
C GLU A 151 -9.45 6.60 -2.09
N VAL A 152 -8.24 7.18 -2.16
CA VAL A 152 -8.02 8.64 -2.10
C VAL A 152 -7.12 9.09 -3.23
N ILE A 153 -5.93 8.49 -3.33
CA ILE A 153 -4.86 9.05 -4.15
C ILE A 153 -5.19 8.99 -5.66
N GLU A 154 -6.03 8.06 -6.10
CA GLU A 154 -6.52 7.92 -7.48
C GLU A 154 -7.37 9.11 -7.94
N HIS A 155 -7.91 9.90 -7.01
CA HIS A 155 -8.66 11.12 -7.28
C HIS A 155 -7.75 12.35 -7.37
N LEU A 156 -6.50 12.24 -6.92
CA LEU A 156 -5.58 13.35 -6.78
C LEU A 156 -4.67 13.45 -8.01
N THR A 157 -4.48 14.67 -8.51
CA THR A 157 -3.41 14.96 -9.46
C THR A 157 -2.04 14.81 -8.79
N PRO A 158 -0.94 14.72 -9.55
CA PRO A 158 0.40 14.60 -8.96
C PRO A 158 0.74 15.77 -8.02
N SER A 159 0.33 17.00 -8.33
CA SER A 159 0.56 18.16 -7.45
C SER A 159 -0.26 18.11 -6.16
N MET A 160 -1.50 17.61 -6.24
CA MET A 160 -2.34 17.40 -5.05
C MET A 160 -1.78 16.28 -4.18
N LEU A 161 -1.31 15.18 -4.78
CA LEU A 161 -0.70 14.07 -4.06
C LEU A 161 0.63 14.46 -3.42
N ASP A 162 1.46 15.29 -4.08
CA ASP A 162 2.66 15.87 -3.48
C ASP A 162 2.33 16.70 -2.24
N THR A 163 1.29 17.52 -2.32
CA THR A 163 0.80 18.30 -1.18
C THR A 163 0.34 17.38 -0.05
N LEU A 164 -0.41 16.32 -0.35
CA LEU A 164 -0.83 15.34 0.65
C LEU A 164 0.38 14.63 1.28
N ALA A 165 1.34 14.16 0.49
CA ALA A 165 2.56 13.50 0.98
C ALA A 165 3.33 14.41 1.94
N LYS A 166 3.47 15.70 1.60
CA LYS A 166 4.06 16.71 2.49
C LYS A 166 3.29 16.84 3.81
N GLN A 167 1.95 16.86 3.77
CA GLN A 167 1.14 16.94 5.00
C GLN A 167 1.29 15.68 5.85
N ILE A 168 1.31 14.49 5.24
CA ILE A 168 1.56 13.22 5.95
C ILE A 168 2.92 13.27 6.63
N ALA A 169 3.98 13.74 5.96
CA ALA A 169 5.30 13.90 6.56
C ALA A 169 5.26 14.85 7.78
N GLN A 170 4.59 16.00 7.63
CA GLN A 170 4.44 16.99 8.71
C GLN A 170 3.72 16.45 9.94
N THR A 171 2.81 15.49 9.78
CA THR A 171 2.09 14.86 10.89
C THR A 171 2.64 13.48 11.26
N SER A 172 3.74 13.02 10.68
CA SER A 172 4.34 11.72 11.01
C SER A 172 5.28 11.80 12.20
N ALA A 173 5.22 10.79 13.07
CA ALA A 173 6.36 10.42 13.92
C ALA A 173 7.44 9.74 13.07
N PRO A 174 8.74 9.88 13.37
CA PRO A 174 9.79 9.09 12.72
C PRO A 174 9.49 7.58 12.85
N GLY A 175 9.54 6.85 11.74
CA GLY A 175 9.16 5.44 11.67
C GLY A 175 7.66 5.18 11.48
N ALA A 176 6.83 6.23 11.35
CA ALA A 176 5.40 6.06 11.10
C ALA A 176 5.13 5.36 9.77
N ILE A 177 4.11 4.51 9.74
CA ILE A 177 3.74 3.72 8.55
C ILE A 177 2.31 3.98 8.13
N TYR A 178 2.10 4.10 6.81
CA TYR A 178 0.77 4.28 6.26
C TYR A 178 0.49 3.24 5.19
N LEU A 179 -0.67 2.61 5.25
CA LEU A 179 -1.17 1.76 4.17
C LEU A 179 -1.98 2.63 3.20
N ILE A 180 -1.48 2.72 1.97
CA ILE A 180 -2.17 3.42 0.88
C ILE A 180 -2.88 2.35 0.05
N ASN A 181 -4.20 2.35 0.08
CA ASN A 181 -5.05 1.45 -0.71
C ASN A 181 -5.59 2.24 -1.91
N SER A 182 -5.09 1.88 -3.10
CA SER A 182 -5.45 2.45 -4.38
C SER A 182 -5.01 1.49 -5.49
N GLY A 183 -5.82 1.35 -6.54
CA GLY A 183 -5.55 0.49 -7.68
C GLY A 183 -4.31 0.93 -8.46
N GLN A 184 -3.24 0.14 -8.44
CA GLN A 184 -2.04 0.34 -9.24
C GLN A 184 -2.27 -0.15 -10.69
N PRO A 185 -1.40 0.20 -11.66
CA PRO A 185 -1.66 -0.10 -13.07
C PRO A 185 -1.94 -1.57 -13.37
N GLU A 186 -1.27 -2.50 -12.70
CA GLU A 186 -1.53 -3.94 -12.87
C GLU A 186 -2.94 -4.34 -12.43
N TYR A 187 -3.46 -3.75 -11.35
CA TYR A 187 -4.84 -3.95 -10.90
C TYR A 187 -5.83 -3.49 -11.96
N VAL A 188 -5.62 -2.29 -12.50
CA VAL A 188 -6.49 -1.74 -13.56
C VAL A 188 -6.44 -2.61 -14.82
N LEU A 189 -5.26 -3.13 -15.18
CA LEU A 189 -5.09 -3.89 -16.41
C LEU A 189 -5.61 -5.33 -16.32
N THR A 190 -5.58 -5.94 -15.13
CA THR A 190 -5.77 -7.39 -14.97
C THR A 190 -6.91 -7.80 -14.05
N GLU A 191 -7.31 -6.94 -13.11
CA GLU A 191 -8.31 -7.26 -12.08
C GLU A 191 -9.59 -6.43 -12.24
N ASP A 192 -9.48 -5.11 -12.39
CA ASP A 192 -10.61 -4.20 -12.63
C ASP A 192 -10.34 -3.21 -13.79
N PRO A 193 -10.59 -3.61 -15.04
CA PRO A 193 -10.52 -2.72 -16.21
C PRO A 193 -11.54 -1.57 -16.22
N GLY A 194 -12.50 -1.59 -15.29
CA GLY A 194 -13.46 -0.50 -15.06
C GLY A 194 -13.00 0.48 -13.99
N TYR A 195 -11.83 0.28 -13.36
CA TYR A 195 -11.39 1.06 -12.20
C TYR A 195 -11.27 2.56 -12.48
N LEU A 196 -10.79 2.95 -13.66
CA LEU A 196 -10.67 4.36 -14.06
C LEU A 196 -12.02 4.88 -14.58
N ASP A 197 -12.55 5.93 -13.95
CA ASP A 197 -13.88 6.49 -14.22
C ASP A 197 -13.99 7.98 -13.80
N PRO A 198 -13.45 8.89 -14.61
CA PRO A 198 -13.20 10.28 -14.21
C PRO A 198 -14.46 11.07 -13.79
N HIS A 199 -15.66 10.62 -14.19
CA HIS A 199 -16.93 11.25 -13.80
C HIS A 199 -17.83 10.36 -12.91
N GLY A 200 -17.43 9.10 -12.68
CA GLY A 200 -18.14 8.15 -11.82
C GLY A 200 -17.67 8.29 -10.38
N ARG A 201 -16.74 7.41 -9.97
CA ARG A 201 -16.01 7.53 -8.69
C ARG A 201 -14.95 8.63 -8.76
N GLY A 202 -14.55 9.08 -9.95
CA GLY A 202 -13.56 10.14 -10.11
C GLY A 202 -12.13 9.62 -10.10
N HIS A 203 -11.89 8.37 -10.54
CA HIS A 203 -10.55 7.80 -10.60
C HIS A 203 -9.86 8.31 -11.85
N VAL A 204 -8.91 9.23 -11.66
CA VAL A 204 -8.23 9.96 -12.74
C VAL A 204 -6.76 9.57 -12.87
N MET A 205 -6.24 8.88 -11.86
CA MET A 205 -4.87 8.39 -11.79
C MET A 205 -4.85 6.94 -11.29
N SER A 206 -3.96 6.13 -11.83
CA SER A 206 -3.51 4.89 -11.22
C SER A 206 -2.00 4.92 -11.13
N TYR A 207 -1.50 5.18 -9.93
CA TYR A 207 -0.08 5.39 -9.67
C TYR A 207 0.66 4.06 -9.55
N SER A 208 1.75 3.92 -10.29
CA SER A 208 2.71 2.83 -10.07
C SER A 208 3.56 3.07 -8.82
N ILE A 209 4.26 2.03 -8.36
CA ILE A 209 5.29 2.14 -7.32
C ILE A 209 6.34 3.20 -7.67
N GLU A 210 6.84 3.24 -8.90
CA GLU A 210 7.86 4.23 -9.28
C GLU A 210 7.31 5.65 -9.28
N ALA A 211 6.05 5.85 -9.66
CA ALA A 211 5.42 7.15 -9.61
C ALA A 211 5.21 7.64 -8.17
N VAL A 212 4.76 6.76 -7.27
CA VAL A 212 4.61 7.15 -5.86
C VAL A 212 5.97 7.37 -5.18
N ARG A 213 7.04 6.68 -5.59
CA ARG A 213 8.41 7.00 -5.13
C ARG A 213 8.81 8.43 -5.47
N LEU A 214 8.61 8.84 -6.73
CA LEU A 214 8.93 10.19 -7.19
C LEU A 214 8.19 11.29 -6.41
N ILE A 215 7.02 10.97 -5.84
CA ILE A 215 6.20 11.93 -5.09
C ILE A 215 6.50 11.88 -3.59
N PHE A 216 6.57 10.70 -2.98
CA PHE A 216 6.69 10.55 -1.53
C PHE A 216 8.14 10.59 -1.02
N GLU A 217 9.11 10.04 -1.76
CA GLU A 217 10.51 10.00 -1.31
C GLU A 217 11.13 11.40 -1.07
N PRO A 218 10.83 12.45 -1.87
CA PRO A 218 11.27 13.81 -1.56
C PRO A 218 10.83 14.33 -0.19
N HIS A 219 9.73 13.82 0.36
CA HIS A 219 9.23 14.16 1.69
C HIS A 219 9.73 13.23 2.79
N GLY A 220 10.72 12.38 2.50
CA GLY A 220 11.40 11.52 3.49
C GLY A 220 10.73 10.17 3.73
N PHE A 221 9.86 9.72 2.82
CA PHE A 221 9.27 8.39 2.90
C PHE A 221 10.10 7.33 2.19
N THR A 222 9.94 6.09 2.61
CA THR A 222 10.34 4.88 1.88
C THR A 222 9.10 4.15 1.42
N ILE A 223 9.03 3.81 0.14
CA ILE A 223 7.94 3.00 -0.41
C ILE A 223 8.25 1.52 -0.24
N ILE A 224 7.34 0.78 0.41
CA ILE A 224 7.42 -0.67 0.58
C ILE A 224 6.27 -1.28 -0.23
N PRO A 225 6.55 -1.87 -1.41
CA PRO A 225 5.56 -2.59 -2.18
C PRO A 225 4.98 -3.75 -1.36
N LEU A 226 3.72 -4.09 -1.60
CA LEU A 226 3.10 -5.29 -1.03
C LEU A 226 3.00 -6.38 -2.11
N PRO A 227 3.89 -7.38 -2.10
CA PRO A 227 3.91 -8.42 -3.13
C PRO A 227 2.56 -9.16 -3.22
N GLY A 228 2.08 -9.34 -4.45
CA GLY A 228 0.77 -9.95 -4.72
C GLY A 228 -0.43 -9.04 -4.47
N ARG A 229 -0.22 -7.76 -4.14
CA ARG A 229 -1.29 -6.77 -3.98
C ARG A 229 -1.08 -5.61 -4.94
N HIS A 230 -1.80 -5.63 -6.05
CA HIS A 230 -1.78 -4.54 -7.03
C HIS A 230 -2.67 -3.37 -6.65
N TRP A 231 -3.31 -3.41 -5.47
CA TRP A 231 -4.25 -2.39 -4.99
C TRP A 231 -3.80 -1.74 -3.67
N ALA A 232 -2.59 -2.02 -3.18
CA ALA A 232 -2.05 -1.32 -2.02
C ALA A 232 -0.51 -1.34 -1.95
N PHE A 233 0.04 -0.36 -1.25
CA PHE A 233 1.45 -0.33 -0.85
C PHE A 233 1.58 0.37 0.51
N LEU A 234 2.74 0.26 1.13
CA LEU A 234 3.05 0.96 2.38
C LEU A 234 4.01 2.11 2.11
N VAL A 235 3.87 3.17 2.90
CA VAL A 235 4.86 4.26 2.99
C VAL A 235 5.33 4.41 4.43
N GLU A 236 6.64 4.46 4.63
CA GLU A 236 7.25 4.57 5.96
C GLU A 236 8.09 5.85 6.06
N TYR A 237 7.76 6.72 7.01
CA TYR A 237 8.42 8.01 7.17
C TYR A 237 9.75 7.86 7.89
N GLN A 238 10.83 8.42 7.33
CA GLN A 238 12.18 8.39 7.90
C GLN A 238 12.61 6.98 8.32
N SER A 239 12.44 6.00 7.44
CA SER A 239 12.79 4.60 7.71
C SER A 239 14.29 4.46 7.98
N GLU A 240 14.64 3.81 9.09
CA GLU A 240 16.03 3.48 9.44
C GLU A 240 16.48 2.12 8.82
N PHE A 241 15.59 1.41 8.13
CA PHE A 241 15.77 -0.01 7.80
C PHE A 241 15.56 -0.33 6.31
N ILE A 242 16.22 0.42 5.42
CA ILE A 242 16.01 0.38 3.96
C ILE A 242 16.81 -0.75 3.27
N THR A 243 17.48 -1.63 4.00
CA THR A 243 18.49 -2.55 3.40
C THR A 243 17.99 -3.96 3.08
N LYS A 244 16.71 -4.29 3.30
CA LYS A 244 16.16 -5.64 3.07
C LYS A 244 15.14 -5.67 1.93
N GLU A 245 15.08 -6.80 1.25
CA GLU A 245 14.04 -7.08 0.25
C GLU A 245 12.63 -6.98 0.86
N PRO A 246 11.62 -6.48 0.12
CA PRO A 246 10.27 -6.23 0.67
C PRO A 246 9.63 -7.43 1.37
N ILE A 247 9.76 -8.63 0.79
CA ILE A 247 9.20 -9.87 1.38
C ILE A 247 9.79 -10.12 2.77
N GLU A 248 11.12 -10.08 2.91
CA GLU A 248 11.79 -10.33 4.19
C GLU A 248 11.41 -9.29 5.24
N GLN A 249 11.26 -8.03 4.81
CA GLN A 249 10.87 -6.94 5.68
C GLN A 249 9.45 -7.13 6.22
N LEU A 250 8.50 -7.54 5.37
CA LEU A 250 7.10 -7.77 5.73
C LEU A 250 6.94 -9.03 6.59
N GLU A 251 7.62 -10.13 6.25
CA GLU A 251 7.62 -11.36 7.06
C GLU A 251 8.09 -11.07 8.48
N ALA A 252 9.18 -10.32 8.65
CA ALA A 252 9.70 -9.98 9.97
C ALA A 252 8.68 -9.18 10.81
N ARG A 253 7.95 -8.25 10.19
CA ARG A 253 6.91 -7.44 10.87
C ARG A 253 5.72 -8.30 11.30
N ILE A 254 5.22 -9.15 10.41
CA ILE A 254 4.06 -10.02 10.67
C ILE A 254 4.35 -11.09 11.72
N TRP A 255 5.54 -11.70 11.68
CA TRP A 255 5.90 -12.80 12.58
C TRP A 255 6.46 -12.35 13.93
N SER A 256 6.81 -11.07 14.05
CA SER A 256 7.29 -10.46 15.29
C SER A 256 6.70 -9.06 15.45
N PRO A 257 5.36 -8.93 15.53
CA PRO A 257 4.71 -7.65 15.66
C PRO A 257 4.96 -7.04 17.04
N VAL A 258 4.84 -5.72 17.13
CA VAL A 258 4.94 -4.98 18.39
C VAL A 258 3.88 -5.49 19.38
N PRO A 259 4.25 -5.93 20.59
CA PRO A 259 3.30 -6.51 21.55
C PRO A 259 2.12 -5.60 21.90
N GLU A 260 2.34 -4.29 22.01
CA GLU A 260 1.33 -3.28 22.31
C GLU A 260 0.29 -3.17 21.17
N ASN A 261 0.74 -3.30 19.92
CA ASN A 261 -0.15 -3.31 18.76
C ASN A 261 -1.02 -4.57 18.75
N VAL A 262 -0.42 -5.71 19.09
CA VAL A 262 -1.15 -6.98 19.22
C VAL A 262 -2.18 -6.93 20.34
N ALA A 263 -1.82 -6.37 21.50
CA ALA A 263 -2.75 -6.21 22.62
C ALA A 263 -3.95 -5.36 22.19
N THR A 264 -3.70 -4.20 21.56
CA THR A 264 -4.75 -3.33 21.03
C THR A 264 -5.69 -4.06 20.08
N LEU A 265 -5.16 -4.91 19.19
CA LEU A 265 -5.98 -5.69 18.28
C LEU A 265 -6.68 -6.87 18.94
N ARG A 266 -6.31 -7.34 20.13
CA ARG A 266 -6.92 -8.51 20.78
C ARG A 266 -7.96 -8.15 21.83
N ASP A 267 -7.86 -6.96 22.39
CA ASP A 267 -8.69 -6.51 23.49
C ASP A 267 -10.04 -5.93 22.99
N GLY A 268 -11.05 -5.92 23.86
CA GLY A 268 -12.39 -5.41 23.54
C GLY A 268 -13.31 -6.40 22.80
N GLY A 269 -14.53 -5.97 22.52
CA GLY A 269 -15.59 -6.84 21.97
C GLY A 269 -15.35 -7.35 20.55
N GLY A 270 -14.67 -6.56 19.71
CA GLY A 270 -14.29 -6.92 18.33
C GLY A 270 -12.82 -7.32 18.18
N GLY A 271 -12.02 -7.27 19.24
CA GLY A 271 -10.57 -7.51 19.21
C GLY A 271 -10.19 -8.83 18.54
N PRO A 272 -10.61 -10.00 19.05
CA PRO A 272 -10.21 -11.28 18.47
C PRO A 272 -10.45 -11.39 16.95
N LEU A 273 -11.54 -10.78 16.44
CA LEU A 273 -11.81 -10.70 15.01
C LEU A 273 -10.81 -9.79 14.29
N MET A 274 -10.56 -8.59 14.82
CA MET A 274 -9.57 -7.64 14.27
C MET A 274 -8.17 -8.27 14.18
N TYR A 275 -7.72 -8.94 15.25
CA TYR A 275 -6.44 -9.64 15.27
C TYR A 275 -6.35 -10.71 14.19
N CYS A 276 -7.32 -11.64 14.11
CA CYS A 276 -7.29 -12.72 13.14
C CYS A 276 -7.41 -12.20 11.71
N ALA A 277 -8.34 -11.28 11.46
CA ALA A 277 -8.55 -10.72 10.13
C ALA A 277 -7.31 -9.95 9.65
N GLY A 278 -6.69 -9.12 10.50
CA GLY A 278 -5.45 -8.41 10.14
C GLY A 278 -4.29 -9.36 9.86
N LEU A 279 -4.12 -10.40 10.69
CA LEU A 279 -3.04 -11.37 10.51
C LEU A 279 -3.21 -12.19 9.23
N ASP A 280 -4.40 -12.74 9.00
CA ASP A 280 -4.67 -13.62 7.87
C ASP A 280 -4.57 -12.86 6.56
N THR A 281 -5.11 -11.64 6.51
CA THR A 281 -5.03 -10.79 5.33
C THR A 281 -3.58 -10.38 5.04
N ALA A 282 -2.82 -9.93 6.04
CA ALA A 282 -1.39 -9.60 5.90
C ALA A 282 -0.56 -10.78 5.39
N ARG A 283 -0.87 -12.00 5.84
CA ARG A 283 -0.14 -13.23 5.47
C ARG A 283 -0.51 -13.77 4.11
N CYS A 284 -1.79 -13.86 3.78
CA CYS A 284 -2.26 -14.61 2.61
C CYS A 284 -1.56 -14.19 1.30
N TYR A 285 -1.50 -12.88 1.03
CA TYR A 285 -0.86 -12.34 -0.16
C TYR A 285 0.66 -12.51 -0.14
N LEU A 286 1.28 -12.29 1.02
CA LEU A 286 2.72 -12.40 1.18
C LEU A 286 3.17 -13.86 0.99
N GLU A 287 2.49 -14.81 1.62
CA GLU A 287 2.81 -16.24 1.49
C GLU A 287 2.65 -16.71 0.05
N HIS A 288 1.58 -16.29 -0.64
CA HIS A 288 1.39 -16.59 -2.05
C HIS A 288 2.52 -16.01 -2.92
N ALA A 289 2.88 -14.73 -2.71
CA ALA A 289 3.97 -14.09 -3.43
C ALA A 289 5.33 -14.76 -3.17
N THR A 290 5.60 -15.15 -1.91
CA THR A 290 6.79 -15.92 -1.52
C THR A 290 6.85 -17.26 -2.26
N VAL A 291 5.73 -17.98 -2.40
CA VAL A 291 5.67 -19.24 -3.15
C VAL A 291 5.98 -19.02 -4.64
N ILE A 292 5.39 -17.99 -5.26
CA ILE A 292 5.66 -17.64 -6.66
C ILE A 292 7.14 -17.35 -6.86
N GLN A 293 7.72 -16.47 -6.05
CA GLN A 293 9.13 -16.08 -6.15
C GLN A 293 10.06 -17.29 -6.00
N ARG A 294 9.80 -18.15 -5.01
CA ARG A 294 10.62 -19.36 -4.77
C ARG A 294 10.49 -20.38 -5.89
N THR A 295 9.30 -20.51 -6.48
CA THR A 295 9.06 -21.41 -7.61
C THR A 295 9.76 -20.89 -8.87
N ALA A 296 9.75 -19.59 -9.11
CA ALA A 296 10.49 -18.97 -10.22
C ALA A 296 12.00 -19.19 -10.08
N TRP A 297 12.54 -18.98 -8.87
CA TRP A 297 13.94 -19.27 -8.57
C TRP A 297 14.31 -20.75 -8.73
N ALA A 298 13.48 -21.68 -8.24
CA ALA A 298 13.72 -23.10 -8.42
C ALA A 298 13.74 -23.50 -9.92
N ARG A 299 12.83 -22.93 -10.71
CA ARG A 299 12.78 -23.13 -12.17
C ARG A 299 14.00 -22.54 -12.88
N SER A 300 14.51 -21.39 -12.46
CA SER A 300 15.72 -20.81 -13.06
C SER A 300 16.95 -21.67 -12.78
N LEU A 301 17.07 -22.24 -11.57
CA LEU A 301 18.13 -23.18 -11.24
C LEU A 301 18.03 -24.47 -12.08
N GLN A 302 16.83 -25.01 -12.26
CA GLN A 302 16.64 -26.18 -13.13
C GLN A 302 17.06 -25.87 -14.57
N ALA A 303 16.66 -24.73 -15.11
CA ALA A 303 17.06 -24.32 -16.46
C ALA A 303 18.59 -24.15 -16.60
N GLU A 304 19.27 -23.69 -15.56
CA GLU A 304 20.72 -23.59 -15.53
C GLU A 304 21.40 -24.97 -15.48
N ILE A 305 20.87 -25.90 -14.68
CA ILE A 305 21.33 -27.30 -14.65
C ILE A 305 21.17 -27.92 -16.05
N ASP A 306 19.99 -27.81 -16.66
CA ASP A 306 19.69 -28.37 -17.98
C ASP A 306 20.64 -27.78 -19.05
N ARG A 307 20.94 -26.48 -18.97
CA ARG A 307 21.91 -25.81 -19.85
C ARG A 307 23.32 -26.37 -19.68
N LEU A 308 23.80 -26.51 -18.44
CA LEU A 308 25.14 -27.02 -18.14
C LEU A 308 25.29 -28.49 -18.53
N GLU A 309 24.25 -29.30 -18.36
CA GLU A 309 24.22 -30.69 -18.83
C GLU A 309 24.30 -30.77 -20.35
N LEU A 310 23.56 -29.91 -21.06
CA LEU A 310 23.60 -29.83 -22.52
C LEU A 310 24.98 -29.37 -23.04
N GLU A 311 25.59 -28.37 -22.41
CA GLU A 311 26.94 -27.90 -22.74
C GLU A 311 28.00 -29.00 -22.54
N ARG A 312 27.87 -29.78 -21.45
CA ARG A 312 28.74 -30.93 -21.18
C ARG A 312 28.57 -32.05 -22.21
N VAL A 313 27.33 -32.36 -22.61
CA VAL A 313 27.04 -33.39 -23.62
C VAL A 313 27.54 -32.96 -25.01
N ASN A 314 27.43 -31.66 -25.34
CA ASN A 314 27.85 -31.12 -26.63
C ASN A 314 29.37 -30.86 -26.75
N GLY A 315 30.17 -31.20 -25.73
CA GLY A 315 31.63 -31.14 -25.80
C GLY A 315 32.19 -29.72 -25.92
N VAL A 316 31.45 -28.70 -25.48
CA VAL A 316 31.98 -27.33 -25.40
C VAL A 316 32.97 -27.29 -24.23
N SER A 317 34.25 -27.48 -24.55
CA SER A 317 35.36 -27.33 -23.60
C SER A 317 35.40 -25.87 -23.13
N THR A 318 34.80 -25.59 -21.98
CA THR A 318 35.10 -24.37 -21.23
C THR A 318 36.56 -24.47 -20.78
N ASN A 319 37.41 -23.66 -21.40
CA ASN A 319 38.81 -23.51 -21.00
C ASN A 319 38.88 -23.26 -19.48
N GLU A 320 39.75 -24.04 -18.85
CA GLU A 320 40.24 -24.00 -17.47
C GLU A 320 39.87 -22.75 -16.67
N LEU A 321 38.99 -22.90 -15.67
CA LEU A 321 38.93 -21.97 -14.55
C LEU A 321 39.88 -22.47 -13.45
N PRO A 322 40.77 -21.61 -12.90
CA PRO A 322 41.67 -22.00 -11.82
C PRO A 322 40.89 -22.39 -10.56
N LEU A 323 41.22 -23.57 -10.06
CA LEU A 323 40.91 -24.04 -8.71
C LEU A 323 41.55 -23.09 -7.69
N GLU A 324 40.83 -22.09 -7.22
CA GLU A 324 41.03 -21.50 -5.90
C GLU A 324 39.84 -20.62 -5.54
N MET A 325 38.96 -21.14 -4.69
CA MET A 325 38.28 -20.34 -3.66
C MET A 325 37.65 -21.27 -2.63
N ASP A 326 38.47 -21.58 -1.63
CA ASP A 326 38.03 -21.91 -0.28
C ASP A 326 37.16 -20.74 0.23
N ARG A 327 35.84 -20.94 0.25
CA ARG A 327 34.93 -20.18 1.09
C ARG A 327 34.01 -21.18 1.75
N SER A 328 34.23 -21.41 3.04
CA SER A 328 33.20 -21.96 3.90
C SER A 328 31.95 -21.08 3.78
N ILE A 329 30.96 -21.57 3.04
CA ILE A 329 29.61 -21.02 3.08
C ILE A 329 29.05 -21.47 4.42
N ASP A 330 29.01 -20.55 5.38
CA ASP A 330 28.38 -20.77 6.67
C ASP A 330 26.88 -21.06 6.46
N HIS A 331 26.52 -22.34 6.47
CA HIS A 331 25.16 -22.84 6.31
C HIS A 331 24.24 -22.58 7.53
N ALA A 332 24.56 -21.59 8.37
CA ALA A 332 23.81 -21.23 9.57
C ALA A 332 22.32 -20.87 9.34
N GLY A 333 21.89 -20.65 8.10
CA GLY A 333 20.51 -20.29 7.77
C GLY A 333 19.52 -21.46 7.77
N LEU A 334 19.76 -22.55 7.04
CA LEU A 334 18.67 -23.45 6.64
C LEU A 334 18.45 -24.61 7.63
N LEU A 335 19.49 -25.40 7.91
CA LEU A 335 19.40 -26.55 8.82
C LEU A 335 19.18 -26.11 10.28
N GLY A 336 19.71 -24.94 10.66
CA GLY A 336 19.48 -24.35 11.98
C GLY A 336 18.04 -23.88 12.19
N ARG A 337 17.38 -23.36 11.15
CA ARG A 337 15.96 -22.95 11.21
C ARG A 337 15.02 -24.14 11.19
N ALA A 338 15.28 -25.14 10.34
CA ALA A 338 14.51 -26.39 10.30
C ALA A 338 14.60 -27.17 11.63
N ARG A 339 15.78 -27.29 12.24
CA ARG A 339 15.95 -27.94 13.56
C ARG A 339 15.18 -27.23 14.66
N ARG A 340 15.21 -25.88 14.70
CA ARG A 340 14.47 -25.09 15.70
C ARG A 340 12.96 -25.19 15.53
N TRP A 341 12.47 -25.27 14.29
CA TRP A 341 11.05 -25.48 14.02
C TRP A 341 10.59 -26.86 14.51
N VAL A 342 11.32 -27.91 14.18
CA VAL A 342 11.02 -29.28 14.63
C VAL A 342 11.04 -29.36 16.16
N GLN A 343 12.09 -28.86 16.82
CA GLN A 343 12.18 -28.89 18.30
C GLN A 343 11.02 -28.18 19.01
N ARG A 344 10.46 -27.11 18.44
CA ARG A 344 9.33 -26.37 19.04
C ARG A 344 7.97 -27.05 18.87
N HIS A 345 7.83 -27.94 17.91
CA HIS A 345 6.52 -28.52 17.54
C HIS A 345 6.43 -30.04 17.76
N THR A 346 7.53 -30.66 18.19
CA THR A 346 7.56 -32.09 18.57
C THR A 346 7.88 -32.31 20.05
N SER A 347 7.80 -31.27 20.89
CA SER A 347 8.03 -31.34 22.34
C SER A 347 6.76 -31.08 23.13
#